data_AF-A0A8S9G0J1-F1
#
_entry.id   AF-A0A8S9G0J1-F1
#
_cell.length_a   1.000
_cell.length_b   1.000
_cell.length_c   1.000
_cell.angle_alpha   90.00
_cell.angle_beta   90.00
_cell.angle_gamma   90.00
#
_symmetry.space_group_name_H-M   'P 1'
#
loop_
_entity.id
_entity.type
_entity.pdbx_description
1 polymer ?
#
loop_
_entity_poly.entity_id
_entity_poly.type
_entity_poly.pdbx_seq_one_letter_code
_entity_poly.pdbx_strand_id
1 'polypeptide(L)' 'MCMVGDRLDTDVLFGQNAGCKTLLVLSGCTSESNLLDENSKIEPDYYTSMVSDITKLMDSP' A
#
# COMPACT_ATOMS: atom_id res chain seq x y z
N MET A 1 4.21 -9.30 -9.86
CA MET A 1 2.86 -8.70 -9.91
C MET A 1 2.66 -7.93 -8.61
N CYS A 2 2.11 -6.72 -8.66
CA CYS A 2 1.94 -5.83 -7.51
C CYS A 2 0.47 -5.38 -7.44
N MET A 3 -0.15 -5.50 -6.27
CA MET A 3 -1.48 -4.97 -5.99
C MET A 3 -1.34 -3.56 -5.45
N VAL A 4 -2.02 -2.60 -6.08
CA VAL A 4 -2.02 -1.19 -5.70
C VAL A 4 -3.41 -0.81 -5.21
N GLY A 5 -3.53 -0.26 -4.02
CA GLY A 5 -4.82 0.12 -3.45
C GLY A 5 -4.70 1.07 -2.26
N ASP A 6 -5.83 1.52 -1.74
CA ASP A 6 -5.89 2.57 -0.71
C ASP A 6 -6.40 2.04 0.64
N ARG A 7 -6.71 0.74 0.74
CA ARG A 7 -7.22 0.09 1.95
C ARG A 7 -6.37 -1.10 2.38
N LEU A 8 -6.11 -1.17 3.68
CA LEU A 8 -5.35 -2.25 4.30
C LEU A 8 -6.12 -3.59 4.30
N ASP A 9 -7.38 -3.57 4.74
CA ASP A 9 -8.20 -4.77 4.93
C ASP A 9 -8.71 -5.41 3.64
N THR A 10 -8.76 -4.66 2.55
CA THR A 10 -9.14 -5.19 1.23
C THR A 10 -7.92 -5.36 0.34
N ASP A 11 -7.30 -4.28 -0.12
CA ASP A 11 -6.36 -4.35 -1.24
C ASP A 11 -5.04 -4.97 -0.81
N VAL A 12 -4.52 -4.55 0.35
CA VAL A 12 -3.28 -5.07 0.91
C VAL A 12 -3.47 -6.52 1.36
N LEU A 13 -4.51 -6.81 2.14
CA LEU A 13 -4.77 -8.17 2.60
C LEU A 13 -5.06 -9.13 1.44
N PHE A 14 -5.83 -8.70 0.44
CA PHE A 14 -6.09 -9.50 -0.75
C PHE A 14 -4.81 -9.73 -1.56
N GLY A 15 -4.01 -8.68 -1.76
CA GLY A 15 -2.73 -8.78 -2.48
C GLY A 15 -1.77 -9.76 -1.81
N GLN A 16 -1.65 -9.69 -0.47
CA GLN A 16 -0.83 -10.63 0.32
C GLN A 16 -1.35 -12.07 0.21
N ASN A 17 -2.66 -12.27 0.35
CA ASN A 17 -3.27 -13.60 0.20
C ASN A 17 -3.10 -14.19 -1.21
N ALA A 18 -3.05 -13.34 -2.23
CA ALA A 18 -2.76 -13.72 -3.61
C ALA A 18 -1.26 -13.95 -3.90
N GLY A 19 -0.37 -13.72 -2.93
CA GLY A 19 1.08 -13.82 -3.11
C GLY A 19 1.69 -12.69 -3.95
N CYS A 20 0.99 -11.56 -4.08
CA CYS A 20 1.46 -10.37 -4.78
C CYS A 20 2.15 -9.41 -3.80
N LYS A 21 3.08 -8.60 -4.32
CA LYS A 21 3.57 -7.42 -3.59
C LYS A 21 2.45 -6.41 -3.42
N THR A 22 2.44 -5.64 -2.34
CA THR A 22 1.40 -4.65 -2.07
C THR A 22 1.94 -3.23 -1.98
N LEU A 23 1.25 -2.30 -2.62
CA LEU A 23 1.54 -0.87 -2.57
C LEU A 23 0.30 -0.12 -2.09
N LEU A 24 0.37 0.45 -0.89
CA LEU A 24 -0.69 1.28 -0.32
C LEU A 24 -0.53 2.74 -0.78
N VAL A 25 -1.61 3.35 -1.27
CA VAL A 25 -1.66 4.77 -1.62
C VAL A 25 -2.47 5.55 -0.59
N LEU A 26 -1.84 6.54 0.02
CA LEU A 26 -2.43 7.37 1.09
C LEU A 26 -3.33 8.50 0.57
N SER A 27 -3.49 8.64 -0.75
CA SER A 27 -4.41 9.61 -1.36
C SER A 27 -5.89 9.25 -1.23
N GLY A 28 -6.19 8.03 -0.77
CA GLY A 28 -7.55 7.49 -0.66
C GLY A 28 -8.05 7.41 0.79
N CYS A 29 -8.51 6.22 1.19
CA CYS A 29 -9.20 5.98 2.44
C CYS A 29 -8.25 5.80 3.64
N THR A 30 -7.07 5.22 3.44
CA THR A 30 -6.10 4.99 4.53
C THR A 30 -5.20 6.20 4.70
N SER A 31 -5.19 6.78 5.91
CA SER A 31 -4.26 7.83 6.30
C SER A 31 -3.00 7.24 6.91
N GLU A 32 -1.89 7.99 6.90
CA GLU A 32 -0.63 7.57 7.52
C GLU A 32 -0.80 7.18 9.00
N SER A 33 -1.69 7.86 9.72
CA SER A 33 -2.04 7.54 11.11
C SER A 33 -2.63 6.14 11.28
N ASN A 34 -3.40 5.65 10.30
CA ASN A 34 -3.96 4.30 10.32
C ASN A 34 -2.91 3.24 9.97
N LEU A 35 -1.93 3.60 9.14
CA LEU A 35 -0.81 2.73 8.81
C LEU A 35 0.15 2.58 9.99
N LEU A 36 0.38 3.67 10.74
CA LEU A 36 1.29 3.72 11.90
C LEU A 36 0.63 3.27 13.21
N ASP A 37 -0.64 2.85 13.19
CA ASP A 37 -1.29 2.28 14.37
C ASP A 37 -0.67 0.92 14.70
N GLU A 38 -0.05 0.80 15.88
CA GLU A 38 0.56 -0.44 16.37
C GLU A 38 -0.47 -1.59 16.51
N ASN A 39 -1.76 -1.29 16.51
CA ASN A 39 -2.83 -2.30 16.51
C ASN A 39 -3.17 -2.83 15.12
N SER A 40 -2.68 -2.19 14.05
CA SER A 40 -2.88 -2.66 12.68
C SER A 40 -2.10 -3.95 12.48
N LYS A 41 -2.83 -5.05 12.20
CA LYS A 41 -2.23 -6.35 11.90
C LYS A 41 -1.81 -6.51 10.44
N ILE A 42 -2.11 -5.51 9.61
CA ILE A 42 -1.94 -5.57 8.16
C ILE A 42 -0.97 -4.46 7.76
N GLU A 43 0.20 -4.87 7.29
CA GLU A 43 1.25 -3.97 6.84
C GLU A 43 1.48 -4.17 5.33
N PRO A 44 1.45 -3.12 4.51
CA PRO A 44 1.80 -3.21 3.09
C PRO A 44 3.31 -3.34 2.90
N ASP A 45 3.76 -3.92 1.76
CA ASP A 45 5.19 -3.97 1.43
C ASP A 45 5.76 -2.56 1.16
N TYR A 46 4.95 -1.70 0.55
CA TYR A 46 5.31 -0.34 0.19
C TYR A 46 4.11 0.59 0.42
N TYR A 47 4.38 1.86 0.70
CA TYR A 47 3.33 2.88 0.69
C TYR A 47 3.83 4.17 0.05
N THR A 48 2.90 4.94 -0.51
CA THR A 48 3.21 6.23 -1.12
C THR A 48 2.04 7.19 -0.99
N SER A 49 2.30 8.48 -1.11
CA SER A 49 1.28 9.52 -0.90
C SER A 49 0.28 9.56 -2.04
N MET A 50 0.72 9.41 -3.28
CA MET A 50 -0.14 9.47 -4.48
C MET A 50 0.22 8.39 -5.49
N VAL A 51 -0.75 7.97 -6.30
CA VAL A 51 -0.52 7.01 -7.39
C VAL A 51 0.54 7.52 -8.38
N SER A 52 0.63 8.83 -8.59
CA SER A 52 1.66 9.44 -9.46
C SER A 52 3.09 9.19 -8.97
N ASP A 53 3.30 8.94 -7.68
CA ASP A 53 4.63 8.68 -7.14
C ASP A 53 5.18 7.31 -7.56
N ILE A 54 4.34 6.43 -8.13
CA ILE A 54 4.77 5.16 -8.71
C ILE A 54 5.83 5.39 -9.79
N THR A 55 5.73 6.46 -10.59
CA THR A 55 6.73 6.74 -11.63
C THR A 55 8.12 6.98 -11.02
N LYS A 56 8.18 7.65 -9.87
CA LYS A 56 9.44 7.89 -9.14
C LYS A 56 10.06 6.59 -8.60
N LEU A 57 9.21 5.63 -8.20
CA LEU A 57 9.64 4.31 -7.74
C LEU A 57 10.16 3.44 -8.89
N MET A 58 9.64 3.62 -10.11
CA MET A 58 10.09 2.89 -11.30
C MET A 58 11.35 3.48 -11.94
N ASP A 59 11.58 4.78 -11.77
CA ASP A 59 12.76 5.49 -12.29
C ASP A 59 14.00 5.35 -11.39
N SER A 60 13.88 4.68 -10.24
CA SER A 60 15.00 4.41 -9.33
C SER A 60 15.80 3.19 -9.85
N PRO A 61 17.13 3.30 -10.06
CA PRO A 61 17.97 2.26 -10.67
C PRO A 61 18.17 1.01 -9.82
#